data_AF-A0A3M5V6Q0-F1
#
_entry.id   AF-A0A3M5V6Q0-F1
#
_cell.length_a   1.000
_cell.length_b   1.000
_cell.length_c   1.000
_cell.angle_alpha   90.00
_cell.angle_beta   90.00
_cell.angle_gamma   90.00
#
_symmetry.space_group_name_H-M   'P 1'
#
loop_
_entity.id
_entity.type
_entity.pdbx_description
1 polymer ?
#
loop_
_entity_poly.entity_id
_entity_poly.type
_entity_poly.pdbx_seq_one_letter_code
_entity_poly.pdbx_strand_id
1 'polypeptide(L)'
;MLETTAREISAREVSGDTKIAKVSIVGVGMRSHAGVASRMFEALAKESINIQMISTSEIKVSVVIEEKYLELAVRALHTAFELDAPRQGE
;
A
#
# COMPACT_ATOMS: atom_id res chain seq x y z
N MET A 1 1.98 -13.41 23.42
CA MET A 1 1.70 -12.16 24.17
C MET A 1 0.33 -11.62 23.78
N LEU A 2 0.04 -11.51 22.48
CA LEU A 2 -1.27 -11.07 21.97
C LEU A 2 -2.43 -11.98 22.41
N GLU A 3 -2.19 -13.29 22.55
CA GLU A 3 -3.20 -14.26 22.99
C GLU A 3 -3.63 -14.03 24.45
N THR A 4 -2.70 -13.62 25.31
CA THR A 4 -2.99 -13.31 26.71
C THR A 4 -3.84 -12.05 26.79
N THR A 5 -3.43 -10.97 26.11
CA THR A 5 -4.21 -9.72 26.06
C THR A 5 -5.60 -9.94 25.46
N ALA A 6 -5.71 -10.74 24.39
CA ALA A 6 -7.00 -11.07 23.78
C ALA A 6 -7.97 -11.74 24.75
N ARG A 7 -7.48 -12.65 25.62
CA ARG A 7 -8.28 -13.25 26.69
C ARG A 7 -8.71 -12.22 27.74
N GLU A 8 -7.79 -11.35 28.16
CA GLU A 8 -8.07 -10.31 29.17
C GLU A 8 -9.17 -9.34 28.72
N ILE A 9 -9.22 -9.01 27.42
CA ILE A 9 -10.22 -8.09 26.85
C ILE A 9 -11.43 -8.81 26.22
N SER A 10 -11.52 -10.15 26.34
CA SER A 10 -12.57 -10.96 25.72
C SER A 10 -12.72 -10.79 24.20
N ALA A 11 -11.59 -10.66 23.48
CA ALA A 11 -11.58 -10.64 22.02
C ALA A 11 -11.96 -12.01 21.44
N ARG A 12 -12.67 -12.01 20.29
CA ARG A 12 -13.13 -13.24 19.63
C ARG A 12 -11.98 -14.15 19.19
N GLU A 13 -10.96 -13.59 18.55
CA GLU A 13 -9.83 -14.34 18.02
C GLU A 13 -8.60 -13.42 17.81
N VAL A 14 -7.44 -14.05 17.66
CA VAL A 14 -6.20 -13.43 17.19
C VAL A 14 -5.74 -14.21 15.97
N SER A 15 -5.58 -13.51 14.85
CA SER A 15 -5.07 -14.08 13.61
C SER A 15 -3.90 -13.25 13.10
N GLY A 16 -3.00 -13.88 12.34
CA GLY A 16 -1.84 -13.24 11.75
C GLY A 16 -1.50 -13.88 10.43
N ASP A 17 -0.98 -13.06 9.51
CA ASP A 17 -0.48 -13.49 8.22
C ASP A 17 0.93 -12.93 8.02
N THR A 18 1.88 -13.81 7.70
CA THR A 18 3.28 -13.46 7.45
C THR A 18 3.58 -13.32 5.95
N LYS A 19 2.65 -13.67 5.06
CA LYS A 19 2.82 -13.66 3.60
C LYS A 19 2.22 -12.42 2.95
N ILE A 20 2.50 -11.28 3.57
CA ILE A 20 2.02 -9.97 3.15
C ILE A 20 3.18 -9.03 2.86
N ALA A 21 2.97 -8.12 1.90
CA ALA A 21 3.87 -7.01 1.66
C ALA A 21 3.15 -5.68 1.86
N LYS A 22 3.86 -4.71 2.46
CA LYS A 22 3.39 -3.32 2.59
C LYS A 22 4.07 -2.45 1.54
N VAL A 23 3.28 -1.89 0.64
CA VAL A 23 3.75 -0.96 -0.40
C VAL A 23 3.17 0.42 -0.13
N SER A 24 3.97 1.47 -0.28
CA SER A 24 3.53 2.84 -0.01
C SER A 24 3.95 3.79 -1.11
N ILE A 25 3.04 4.66 -1.51
CA ILE A 25 3.39 5.89 -2.24
C ILE A 25 3.56 7.04 -1.24
N VAL A 26 4.56 7.89 -1.46
CA VAL A 26 4.90 9.00 -0.57
C VAL A 26 5.14 10.26 -1.38
N GLY A 27 4.56 11.37 -0.95
CA GLY A 27 4.72 12.64 -1.66
C GLY A 27 3.91 13.78 -1.06
N VAL A 28 4.53 14.96 -0.94
CA VAL A 28 3.88 16.17 -0.43
C VAL A 28 2.70 16.63 -1.30
N GLY A 29 2.70 16.24 -2.58
CA GLY A 29 1.63 16.56 -3.54
C GLY A 29 0.29 15.88 -3.25
N MET A 30 0.23 14.86 -2.39
CA MET A 30 -1.02 14.13 -2.09
C MET A 30 -2.11 15.00 -1.45
N ARG A 31 -1.72 15.97 -0.62
CA ARG A 31 -2.67 16.90 0.02
C ARG A 31 -3.34 17.83 -0.99
N SER A 32 -2.62 18.18 -2.05
CA SER A 32 -3.02 19.24 -3.00
C SER A 32 -3.56 18.70 -4.31
N HIS A 33 -3.32 17.42 -4.63
CA HIS A 33 -3.72 16.79 -5.89
C HIS A 33 -4.73 15.67 -5.60
N ALA A 34 -5.99 15.95 -5.87
CA ALA A 34 -7.03 14.93 -5.86
C ALA A 34 -6.70 13.82 -6.89
N GLY A 35 -7.03 12.57 -6.56
CA GLY A 35 -6.87 11.44 -7.49
C GLY A 35 -5.57 10.64 -7.35
N VAL A 36 -4.63 11.03 -6.48
CA VAL A 36 -3.39 10.25 -6.26
C VAL A 36 -3.68 8.83 -5.77
N ALA A 37 -4.56 8.66 -4.78
CA ALA A 37 -4.96 7.34 -4.30
C ALA A 37 -5.72 6.54 -5.39
N SER A 38 -6.55 7.22 -6.20
CA SER A 38 -7.26 6.58 -7.31
C SER A 38 -6.30 6.01 -8.35
N ARG A 39 -5.26 6.78 -8.73
CA ARG A 39 -4.22 6.34 -9.67
C ARG A 39 -3.45 5.12 -9.15
N MET A 40 -3.16 5.09 -7.84
CA MET A 40 -2.56 3.92 -7.18
C MET A 40 -3.45 2.69 -7.28
N PHE A 41 -4.73 2.81 -6.91
CA PHE A 41 -5.66 1.67 -6.92
C PHE A 41 -5.91 1.16 -8.33
N GLU A 42 -6.04 2.06 -9.32
CA GLU A 42 -6.19 1.70 -10.72
C GLU A 42 -4.96 0.94 -11.25
N ALA A 43 -3.74 1.38 -10.92
CA ALA A 43 -2.52 0.70 -11.31
C ALA A 43 -2.43 -0.72 -10.75
N LEU A 44 -2.76 -0.91 -9.46
CA LEU A 44 -2.78 -2.24 -8.83
C LEU A 44 -3.89 -3.13 -9.41
N ALA A 45 -5.06 -2.55 -9.72
CA ALA A 45 -6.17 -3.28 -10.33
C ALA A 45 -5.85 -3.77 -11.74
N LYS A 46 -5.11 -3.00 -12.56
CA LYS A 46 -4.66 -3.42 -13.90
C LYS A 46 -3.78 -4.67 -13.86
N GLU A 47 -2.99 -4.81 -12.80
CA GLU A 47 -2.14 -5.99 -12.55
C GLU A 47 -2.88 -7.12 -11.79
N SER A 48 -4.20 -6.99 -11.58
CA SER A 48 -5.01 -7.95 -10.81
C SER A 48 -4.52 -8.18 -9.37
N ILE A 49 -3.95 -7.14 -8.75
CA ILE A 49 -3.43 -7.20 -7.37
C ILE A 49 -4.55 -6.82 -6.40
N ASN A 50 -4.94 -7.75 -5.54
CA ASN A 50 -5.93 -7.51 -4.50
C ASN A 50 -5.34 -6.72 -3.32
N ILE A 51 -6.07 -5.69 -2.86
CA ILE A 51 -5.69 -4.88 -1.70
C ILE A 51 -6.37 -5.44 -0.45
N GLN A 52 -5.58 -5.87 0.54
CA GLN A 52 -6.09 -6.45 1.78
C GLN A 52 -6.36 -5.41 2.86
N MET A 53 -5.51 -4.37 2.94
CA MET A 53 -5.66 -3.25 3.87
C MET A 53 -5.18 -1.95 3.25
N ILE A 54 -5.77 -0.83 3.69
CA ILE A 54 -5.37 0.53 3.31
C ILE A 54 -5.13 1.34 4.58
N SER A 55 -4.03 2.07 4.62
CA SER A 55 -3.72 3.07 5.65
C SER A 55 -3.23 4.34 4.98
N THR A 56 -3.63 5.50 5.49
CA THR A 56 -3.32 6.79 4.84
C THR A 56 -2.85 7.85 5.83
N SER A 57 -2.06 8.82 5.35
CA SER A 57 -1.77 10.11 5.97
C SER A 57 -1.88 11.22 4.93
N GLU A 58 -1.59 12.47 5.29
CA GLU A 58 -1.61 13.60 4.33
C GLU A 58 -0.62 13.43 3.16
N ILE A 59 0.43 12.64 3.35
CA ILE A 59 1.56 12.50 2.41
C ILE A 59 1.91 11.05 2.10
N LYS A 60 1.05 10.09 2.47
CA LYS A 60 1.31 8.66 2.28
C LYS A 60 0.02 7.87 2.12
N VAL A 61 -0.01 7.01 1.12
CA VAL A 61 -0.97 5.89 1.06
C VAL A 61 -0.17 4.61 1.12
N SER A 62 -0.48 3.76 2.10
CA SER A 62 0.08 2.43 2.27
C SER A 62 -0.99 1.39 2.02
N VAL A 63 -0.66 0.38 1.23
CA VAL A 63 -1.50 -0.81 1.03
C VAL A 63 -0.78 -2.05 1.52
N VAL A 64 -1.56 -3.03 1.96
CA VAL A 64 -1.10 -4.40 2.21
C VAL A 64 -1.64 -5.31 1.12
N ILE A 65 -0.77 -6.10 0.52
CA ILE A 65 -1.04 -7.03 -0.59
C ILE A 65 -0.39 -8.38 -0.29
N GLU A 66 -0.73 -9.43 -1.06
CA GLU A 66 0.02 -10.69 -0.97
C GLU A 66 1.49 -10.48 -1.35
N GLU A 67 2.40 -11.07 -0.57
CA GLU A 67 3.86 -10.87 -0.71
C GLU A 67 4.39 -11.16 -2.12
N LYS A 68 3.84 -12.17 -2.80
CA LYS A 68 4.23 -12.57 -4.17
C LYS A 68 4.10 -11.45 -5.22
N TYR A 69 3.27 -10.44 -4.95
CA TYR A 69 3.05 -9.31 -5.86
C TYR A 69 3.95 -8.10 -5.57
N LEU A 70 4.85 -8.18 -4.58
CA LEU A 70 5.65 -7.03 -4.14
C LEU A 70 6.38 -6.33 -5.29
N GLU A 71 7.19 -7.06 -6.07
CA GLU A 71 7.96 -6.46 -7.16
C GLU A 71 7.07 -5.90 -8.28
N LEU A 72 6.00 -6.62 -8.62
CA LEU A 72 5.05 -6.20 -9.65
C LEU A 72 4.33 -4.91 -9.22
N ALA A 73 3.86 -4.85 -7.98
CA ALA A 73 3.21 -3.67 -7.41
C ALA A 73 4.15 -2.46 -7.40
N VAL A 74 5.41 -2.63 -6.98
CA VAL A 74 6.39 -1.53 -6.96
C VAL A 74 6.65 -1.01 -8.37
N ARG A 75 6.88 -1.89 -9.35
CA ARG A 75 7.12 -1.49 -10.75
C ARG A 75 5.89 -0.82 -11.36
N ALA A 76 4.71 -1.41 -11.21
CA ALA A 76 3.46 -0.85 -11.73
C ALA A 76 3.20 0.55 -11.15
N LEU A 77 3.46 0.75 -9.86
CA LEU A 77 3.33 2.06 -9.22
C LEU A 77 4.41 3.04 -9.68
N HIS A 78 5.65 2.60 -9.84
CA HIS A 78 6.74 3.43 -10.37
C HIS A 78 6.41 3.98 -11.76
N THR A 79 5.99 3.10 -12.69
CA THR A 79 5.54 3.50 -14.03
C THR A 79 4.27 4.34 -13.96
N ALA A 80 3.30 3.94 -13.15
CA ALA A 80 2.06 4.70 -13.00
C ALA A 80 2.32 6.11 -12.47
N PHE A 81 3.36 6.37 -11.69
CA PHE A 81 3.73 7.72 -11.21
C PHE A 81 4.88 8.36 -12.00
N GLU A 82 5.24 7.80 -13.16
CA GLU A 82 6.26 8.34 -14.08
C GLU A 82 7.64 8.52 -13.42
N LEU A 83 7.98 7.64 -12.46
CA LEU A 83 9.24 7.68 -11.71
C LEU A 83 10.38 6.91 -12.39
N ASP A 84 10.12 6.33 -13.55
CA ASP A 84 11.12 5.59 -14.35
C ASP A 84 11.99 6.51 -15.22
N ALA A 85 11.57 7.77 -15.40
CA ALA A 85 12.27 8.76 -16.21
C ALA A 85 13.32 9.54 -15.39
N PRO A 86 14.44 9.96 -15.99
CA PRO A 86 15.36 10.90 -15.36
C PRO A 86 14.62 12.18 -15.00
N ARG A 87 14.91 12.76 -13.82
CA ARG A 87 14.32 14.04 -13.40
C ARG A 87 14.57 15.07 -14.50
N GLN A 88 13.52 15.64 -15.08
CA GLN A 88 13.67 16.84 -15.89
C GLN A 88 14.14 17.97 -14.98
N GLY A 89 15.39 18.39 -15.14
CA GLY A 89 15.97 19.53 -14.44
C GLY A 89 17.28 19.29 -13.67
N GLU A 90 18.12 18.34 -14.07
CA GLU A 90 19.57 18.39 -13.79
C GLU A 90 20.34 18.86 -15.03
#